data_AF-A0A6V7TRS0-F1
#
_entry.id   AF-A0A6V7TRS0-F1
#
_cell.length_a   1.000
_cell.length_b   1.000
_cell.length_c   1.000
_cell.angle_alpha   90.00
_cell.angle_beta   90.00
_cell.angle_gamma   90.00
#
_symmetry.space_group_name_H-M   'P 1'
#
loop_
_entity.id
_entity.type
_entity.pdbx_description
1 polymer ?
#
loop_
_entity_poly.entity_id
_entity_poly.type
_entity_poly.pdbx_seq_one_letter_code
_entity_poly.pdbx_strand_id
1 'polypeptide(L)'
;MPFLISIILLIAASVLITFPMETMERGFKDNCKSEKLREIILETIGVYPHQYSHQAKHMKQMAESRFGNWWSAVIISDRGGYGMSTVYDKYQNTSCEIMIFNTFYWLGRTC
;
A
#
# COMPACT_ATOMS: atom_id res chain seq x y z
N MET A 1 -24.94 -35.78 34.14
CA MET A 1 -24.44 -35.45 32.78
C MET A 1 -24.58 -33.98 32.32
N PRO A 2 -25.02 -32.97 33.11
CA PRO A 2 -25.01 -31.58 32.64
C PRO A 2 -23.67 -30.85 32.88
N PHE A 3 -22.88 -31.29 33.87
CA PHE A 3 -21.58 -30.67 34.20
C PHE A 3 -20.52 -30.84 33.11
N LEU A 4 -20.51 -31.97 32.40
CA LEU A 4 -19.58 -32.24 31.30
C LEU A 4 -19.82 -31.31 30.09
N ILE A 5 -21.09 -31.03 29.78
CA ILE A 5 -21.46 -30.15 28.66
C ILE A 5 -21.05 -28.71 28.95
N SER A 6 -21.22 -28.26 30.21
CA SER A 6 -20.82 -26.92 30.64
C SER A 6 -19.29 -26.72 30.59
N ILE A 7 -18.52 -27.74 30.96
CA ILE A 7 -17.04 -27.70 30.87
C ILE A 7 -16.58 -27.64 29.42
N ILE A 8 -17.19 -28.42 28.51
CA ILE A 8 -16.84 -28.40 27.08
C ILE A 8 -17.15 -27.03 26.46
N LEU A 9 -18.27 -26.40 26.82
CA LEU A 9 -18.62 -25.05 26.37
C LEU A 9 -17.62 -23.98 26.84
N LEU A 10 -17.14 -24.08 28.09
CA LEU A 10 -16.14 -23.15 28.63
C LEU A 10 -14.77 -23.28 27.95
N ILE A 11 -14.37 -24.51 27.62
CA ILE A 11 -13.11 -24.76 26.89
C ILE A 11 -13.22 -24.26 25.44
N ALA A 12 -14.37 -24.49 24.78
CA ALA A 12 -14.59 -23.96 23.43
C ALA A 12 -14.57 -22.43 23.39
N ALA A 13 -15.14 -21.77 24.42
CA ALA A 13 -15.12 -20.32 24.53
C ALA A 13 -13.71 -19.75 24.79
N SER A 14 -12.89 -20.42 25.60
CA SER A 14 -11.52 -19.95 25.87
C SER A 14 -10.59 -20.08 24.67
N VAL A 15 -10.74 -21.14 23.85
CA VAL A 15 -9.94 -21.33 22.62
C VAL A 15 -10.21 -20.25 21.59
N LEU A 16 -11.45 -19.73 21.48
CA LEU A 16 -11.79 -18.65 20.56
C LEU A 16 -11.17 -17.30 20.94
N ILE A 17 -10.86 -17.08 22.24
CA ILE A 17 -10.31 -15.81 22.74
C ILE A 17 -8.77 -15.79 22.62
N THR A 18 -8.13 -16.96 22.53
CA THR A 18 -6.66 -17.08 22.52
C THR A 18 -6.04 -17.10 21.13
N PHE A 19 -6.78 -16.95 20.04
CA PHE A 19 -6.14 -16.68 18.76
C PHE A 19 -5.52 -15.28 18.83
N PRO A 20 -4.18 -15.13 18.88
CA PRO A 20 -3.60 -13.83 18.65
C PRO A 20 -4.02 -13.45 17.24
N MET A 21 -4.85 -12.40 17.13
CA MET A 21 -5.02 -11.69 15.89
C MET A 21 -3.63 -11.08 15.62
N GLU A 22 -2.78 -11.83 14.91
CA GLU A 22 -1.50 -11.32 14.43
C GLU A 22 -1.83 -10.14 13.51
N THR A 23 -1.89 -8.95 14.08
CA THR A 23 -1.81 -7.71 13.33
C THR A 23 -0.54 -7.81 12.52
N MET A 24 -0.69 -8.01 11.21
CA MET A 24 0.40 -8.08 10.25
C MET A 24 1.05 -6.70 10.14
N GLU A 25 1.84 -6.30 11.14
CA GLU A 25 2.78 -5.18 11.06
C GLU A 25 4.03 -5.62 10.28
N ARG A 26 3.83 -6.25 9.11
CA ARG A 26 4.96 -6.61 8.26
C ARG A 26 5.39 -5.38 7.45
N GLY A 27 6.14 -4.49 8.11
CA GLY A 27 7.02 -3.51 7.46
C GLY A 27 6.33 -2.44 6.62
N PHE A 28 5.14 -2.00 7.01
CA PHE A 28 4.49 -0.85 6.36
C PHE A 28 5.15 0.44 6.84
N LYS A 29 6.01 1.03 6.01
CA LYS A 29 6.58 2.36 6.24
C LYS A 29 6.11 3.29 5.14
N ASP A 30 5.34 4.31 5.50
CA ASP A 30 4.87 5.33 4.57
C ASP A 30 5.34 6.74 4.98
N ASN A 31 5.68 7.55 3.98
CA ASN A 31 5.98 8.97 4.09
C ASN A 31 5.13 9.67 3.03
N CYS A 32 3.84 9.82 3.33
CA CYS A 32 2.87 10.41 2.41
C CYS A 32 2.41 11.77 2.91
N LYS A 33 2.62 12.80 2.07
CA LYS A 33 2.13 14.16 2.35
C LYS A 33 0.61 14.28 2.17
N SER A 34 -0.03 13.28 1.56
CA SER A 34 -1.47 13.24 1.33
C SER A 34 -2.00 11.81 1.39
N GLU A 35 -3.07 11.63 2.16
CA GLU A 35 -3.87 10.40 2.25
C GLU A 35 -4.38 9.93 0.89
N LYS A 36 -4.74 10.88 0.02
CA LYS A 36 -5.27 10.56 -1.31
C LYS A 36 -4.22 9.98 -2.24
N LEU A 37 -2.94 10.31 -2.04
CA LEU A 37 -1.85 9.67 -2.79
C LEU A 37 -1.59 8.25 -2.28
N ARG A 38 -1.70 8.03 -0.97
CA ARG A 38 -1.61 6.70 -0.37
C ARG A 38 -2.71 5.78 -0.89
N GLU A 39 -3.96 6.28 -0.93
CA GLU A 39 -5.09 5.56 -1.52
C GLU A 39 -4.79 5.11 -2.97
N ILE A 40 -4.25 5.99 -3.82
CA ILE A 40 -3.91 5.66 -5.22
C ILE A 40 -2.88 4.52 -5.28
N ILE A 41 -1.83 4.56 -4.46
CA ILE A 41 -0.80 3.51 -4.46
C ILE A 41 -1.42 2.16 -4.03
N LEU A 42 -2.17 2.15 -2.93
CA LEU A 42 -2.79 0.93 -2.40
C LEU A 42 -3.84 0.34 -3.35
N GLU A 43 -4.69 1.19 -3.93
CA GLU A 43 -5.67 0.81 -4.95
C GLU A 43 -4.97 0.17 -6.15
N THR A 44 -3.90 0.81 -6.65
CA THR A 44 -3.18 0.33 -7.81
C THR A 44 -2.54 -1.04 -7.60
N ILE A 45 -1.97 -1.28 -6.41
CA ILE A 45 -1.38 -2.58 -6.06
C ILE A 45 -2.43 -3.69 -6.12
N GLY A 46 -3.66 -3.40 -5.68
CA GLY A 46 -4.79 -4.33 -5.76
C GLY A 46 -5.29 -4.58 -7.19
N VAL A 47 -5.27 -3.55 -8.05
CA VAL A 47 -5.77 -3.64 -9.44
C VAL A 47 -4.79 -4.38 -10.36
N TYR A 48 -3.49 -4.13 -10.23
CA TYR A 48 -2.46 -4.67 -11.13
C TYR A 48 -1.38 -5.45 -10.37
N PRO A 49 -1.70 -6.58 -9.72
CA PRO A 49 -0.74 -7.31 -8.88
C PRO A 49 0.49 -7.74 -9.69
N HIS A 50 1.67 -7.47 -9.16
CA HIS A 50 2.99 -7.80 -9.75
C HIS A 50 3.28 -7.25 -11.16
N GLN A 51 2.46 -6.33 -11.68
CA GLN A 51 2.65 -5.71 -12.99
C GLN A 51 3.15 -4.27 -12.84
N TYR A 52 4.39 -4.09 -12.42
CA TYR A 52 4.94 -2.79 -12.01
C TYR A 52 4.84 -1.70 -13.09
N SER A 53 4.96 -2.05 -14.37
CA SER A 53 4.79 -1.10 -15.48
C SER A 53 3.38 -0.53 -15.57
N HIS A 54 2.38 -1.41 -15.44
CA HIS A 54 0.96 -1.05 -15.42
C HIS A 54 0.62 -0.27 -14.15
N GLN A 55 1.18 -0.69 -13.00
CA GLN A 55 0.99 0.02 -11.74
C GLN A 55 1.48 1.46 -11.83
N ALA A 56 2.73 1.69 -12.23
CA ALA A 56 3.27 3.05 -12.32
C ALA A 56 2.52 3.92 -13.34
N LYS A 57 2.13 3.35 -14.50
CA LYS A 57 1.29 4.06 -15.47
C LYS A 57 -0.05 4.46 -14.87
N HIS A 58 -0.72 3.55 -14.16
CA HIS A 58 -2.00 3.81 -13.54
C HIS A 58 -1.89 4.84 -12.41
N MET A 59 -0.89 4.72 -11.54
CA MET A 59 -0.59 5.70 -10.47
C MET A 59 -0.46 7.11 -11.04
N LYS A 60 0.32 7.28 -12.11
CA LYS A 60 0.47 8.56 -12.81
C LYS A 60 -0.86 9.07 -13.34
N GLN A 61 -1.60 8.25 -14.09
CA GLN A 61 -2.87 8.66 -14.69
C GLN A 61 -3.92 9.06 -13.65
N MET A 62 -3.99 8.33 -12.53
CA MET A 62 -4.91 8.65 -11.43
C MET A 62 -4.53 9.94 -10.72
N ALA A 63 -3.24 10.17 -10.51
CA ALA A 63 -2.76 11.42 -9.93
C ALA A 63 -3.02 12.62 -10.87
N GLU A 64 -2.79 12.46 -12.17
CA GLU A 64 -3.08 13.49 -13.18
C GLU A 64 -4.58 13.78 -13.28
N SER A 65 -5.41 12.74 -13.26
CA SER A 65 -6.86 12.88 -13.30
C SER A 65 -7.44 13.56 -12.06
N ARG A 66 -6.87 13.32 -10.87
CA ARG A 66 -7.40 13.84 -9.60
C ARG A 66 -6.81 15.20 -9.21
N PHE A 67 -5.55 15.46 -9.56
CA PHE A 67 -4.78 16.61 -9.06
C PHE A 67 -4.17 17.50 -10.16
N GLY A 68 -4.48 17.22 -11.43
CA GLY A 68 -3.91 17.92 -12.58
C GLY A 68 -2.54 17.37 -12.98
N ASN A 69 -2.00 17.87 -14.08
CA ASN A 69 -0.84 17.29 -14.78
C ASN A 69 0.47 17.27 -13.97
N TRP A 70 1.50 16.64 -14.53
CA TRP A 70 2.90 16.61 -14.03
C TRP A 70 3.09 15.77 -12.78
N TRP A 71 2.84 14.47 -12.95
CA TRP A 71 3.14 13.45 -11.95
C TRP A 71 4.09 12.41 -12.49
N SER A 72 4.90 11.87 -11.58
CA SER A 72 5.83 10.81 -11.83
C SER A 72 5.64 9.70 -10.81
N ALA A 73 5.77 8.46 -11.27
CA ALA A 73 5.60 7.26 -10.46
C ALA A 73 6.83 6.36 -10.61
N VAL A 74 7.38 5.89 -9.50
CA VAL A 74 8.55 5.00 -9.46
C VAL A 74 8.24 3.83 -8.54
N ILE A 75 8.57 2.63 -9.00
CA ILE A 75 8.40 1.40 -8.25
C ILE A 75 9.73 0.64 -8.31
N ILE A 76 10.30 0.29 -7.17
CA ILE A 76 11.55 -0.45 -7.06
C ILE A 76 11.28 -1.71 -6.25
N SER A 77 11.42 -2.87 -6.87
CA SER A 77 11.31 -4.18 -6.24
C SER A 77 12.65 -4.91 -6.25
N ASP A 78 12.74 -5.98 -5.48
CA ASP A 78 13.83 -6.96 -5.53
C ASP A 78 14.02 -7.58 -6.93
N ARG A 79 12.95 -7.67 -7.72
CA ARG A 79 12.95 -8.19 -9.10
C ARG A 79 13.25 -7.14 -10.17
N GLY A 80 13.54 -5.90 -9.78
CA GLY A 80 13.84 -4.78 -10.68
C GLY A 80 13.00 -3.53 -10.41
N GLY A 81 13.35 -2.44 -11.08
CA GLY A 81 12.70 -1.14 -10.94
C GLY A 81 11.99 -0.70 -12.22
N TYR A 82 10.86 -0.02 -12.07
CA TYR A 82 10.13 0.64 -13.14
C TYR A 82 9.89 2.10 -12.75
N GLY A 83 10.30 3.02 -13.62
CA GLY A 83 10.10 4.46 -13.42
C GLY A 83 9.38 5.07 -14.61
N MET A 84 8.31 5.81 -14.34
CA MET A 84 7.62 6.64 -15.32
C MET A 84 7.71 8.08 -14.84
N SER A 85 8.66 8.84 -15.40
CA SER A 85 8.89 10.22 -15.02
C SER A 85 8.66 11.19 -16.17
N THR A 86 8.21 12.39 -15.81
CA THR A 86 8.38 13.62 -16.59
C THR A 86 9.06 14.61 -15.67
N VAL A 87 10.40 14.65 -15.65
CA VAL A 87 11.16 15.56 -14.78
C VAL A 87 11.12 16.97 -15.34
N TYR A 88 10.33 17.84 -14.71
CA TYR A 88 10.46 19.28 -14.84
C TYR A 88 10.76 19.86 -13.45
N ASP A 89 11.75 20.75 -13.39
CA ASP A 89 12.39 21.21 -12.16
C ASP A 89 11.82 22.57 -11.75
N LYS A 90 11.10 22.66 -10.62
CA LYS A 90 11.38 23.62 -9.52
C LYS A 90 10.47 23.53 -8.28
N TYR A 91 9.43 22.69 -8.23
CA TYR A 91 8.48 22.68 -7.11
C TYR A 91 8.13 21.26 -6.61
N GLN A 92 8.65 20.92 -5.43
CA GLN A 92 8.70 19.57 -4.83
C GLN A 92 7.69 19.32 -3.70
N ASN A 93 6.50 19.91 -3.72
CA ASN A 93 5.76 20.04 -2.45
C ASN A 93 4.81 18.86 -2.13
N THR A 94 4.58 17.90 -3.04
CA THR A 94 3.69 16.78 -2.74
C THR A 94 4.20 15.47 -3.34
N SER A 95 4.57 14.55 -2.45
CA SER A 95 4.95 13.17 -2.76
C SER A 95 4.37 12.19 -1.75
N CYS A 96 4.38 10.92 -2.12
CA CYS A 96 4.03 9.80 -1.27
C CYS A 96 4.96 8.63 -1.55
N GLU A 97 5.56 8.13 -0.48
CA GLU A 97 6.54 7.06 -0.50
C GLU A 97 6.01 5.94 0.38
N ILE A 98 5.93 4.72 -0.12
CA ILE A 98 5.39 3.58 0.61
C ILE A 98 6.28 2.37 0.37
N MET A 99 6.62 1.65 1.44
CA MET A 99 7.30 0.37 1.37
C MET A 99 6.33 -0.76 1.73
N ILE A 100 6.11 -1.70 0.81
CA ILE A 100 5.25 -2.88 0.99
C ILE A 100 6.02 -4.11 0.49
N PHE A 101 6.23 -5.09 1.37
CA PHE A 101 6.88 -6.38 1.07
C PHE A 101 8.17 -6.23 0.22
N ASN A 102 9.11 -5.39 0.67
CA ASN A 102 10.37 -5.07 -0.01
C ASN A 102 10.23 -4.39 -1.39
N THR A 103 9.03 -3.91 -1.73
CA THR A 103 8.81 -3.05 -2.89
C THR A 103 8.62 -1.62 -2.41
N PHE A 104 9.44 -0.72 -2.93
CA PHE A 104 9.35 0.71 -2.73
C PHE A 104 8.47 1.34 -3.82
N TYR A 105 7.49 2.12 -3.41
CA TYR A 105 6.59 2.89 -4.26
C TYR A 105 6.81 4.36 -3.99
N TRP A 106 6.88 5.15 -5.05
CA TRP A 106 6.98 6.60 -4.99
C TRP A 106 6.06 7.22 -6.03
N LEU A 107 5.27 8.21 -5.61
CA LEU A 107 4.42 9.03 -6.45
C LEU A 107 4.63 10.49 -6.07
N GLY A 108 5.02 11.32 -7.01
CA GLY A 108 5.32 12.73 -6.72
C GLY A 108 5.04 13.66 -7.88
N ARG A 109 4.79 14.92 -7.52
CA ARG A 109 4.80 16.05 -8.47
C ARG A 109 6.20 16.26 -9.02
N THR A 110 6.27 16.58 -10.30
CA THR A 110 7.54 16.86 -10.99
C THR A 110 7.41 18.10 -11.87
N CYS A 111 6.84 19.17 -11.30
CA CYS A 111 6.65 20.49 -11.92
C CYS A 111 7.79 21.46 -11.59
#